data_AF-X0WAX6-F1
#
_entry.id   AF-X0WAX6-F1
#
_cell.length_a   1.000
_cell.length_b   1.000
_cell.length_c   1.000
_cell.angle_alpha   90.00
_cell.angle_beta   90.00
_cell.angle_gamma   90.00
#
_symmetry.space_group_name_H-M   'P 1'
#
loop_
_entity.id
_entity.type
_entity.pdbx_description
1 polymer ?
#
loop_
_entity_poly.entity_id
_entity_poly.type
_entity_poly.pdbx_seq_one_letter_code
_entity_poly.pdbx_strand_id
1 'polypeptide(L)'
;AANVPNVVPILSLEAADGRTVIFGELMIWKTRRNLEANPRVCVTVISPALQGWIIKGDFLEFQPGGPHFDHIMASDTFRYNAYAGIRSAGVIRVREVADSFVLSQAGLLADMLRSRWAARRLRRRDCGVALPAPVREKFGRLRAAKLLAYLDPDGYPVAVPAFSLVPAGRGSLVLAGRSAGPALAGLRPGVKVAVSVLTFEPLAYQVKGEFLGTERSLGRPVGLIRIDEVYSASPPLPGKRLA
;
A
#
# COMPACT_ATOMS: atom_id res chain seq x y z
N ALA A 1 -15.87 -8.23 1.59
CA ALA A 1 -16.58 -7.39 0.61
C ALA A 1 -15.92 -7.59 -0.75
N ALA A 2 -16.68 -8.00 -1.76
CA ALA A 2 -16.19 -8.08 -3.13
C ALA A 2 -15.69 -6.70 -3.59
N ASN A 3 -14.62 -6.65 -4.38
CA ASN A 3 -14.06 -5.44 -4.99
C ASN A 3 -13.49 -4.37 -4.04
N VAL A 4 -13.17 -4.70 -2.79
CA VAL A 4 -12.40 -3.79 -1.92
C VAL A 4 -10.92 -4.20 -1.95
N PRO A 5 -10.01 -3.36 -2.43
CA PRO A 5 -8.60 -3.70 -2.52
C PRO A 5 -7.99 -4.02 -1.14
N ASN A 6 -6.89 -4.74 -1.16
CA ASN A 6 -6.07 -5.04 0.01
C ASN A 6 -4.61 -4.76 -0.34
N VAL A 7 -3.91 -4.05 0.53
CA VAL A 7 -2.50 -3.70 0.34
C VAL A 7 -1.73 -4.00 1.61
N VAL A 8 -0.65 -4.77 1.49
CA VAL A 8 0.21 -5.17 2.60
C VAL A 8 1.67 -4.94 2.24
N PRO A 9 2.52 -4.53 3.18
CA PRO A 9 3.95 -4.49 2.96
C PRO A 9 4.52 -5.92 2.93
N ILE A 10 5.38 -6.20 1.94
CA ILE A 10 6.10 -7.46 1.80
C ILE A 10 7.59 -7.11 1.71
N LEU A 11 8.37 -7.55 2.70
CA LEU A 11 9.81 -7.25 2.78
C LEU A 11 10.69 -8.33 2.15
N SER A 12 10.12 -9.51 1.91
CA SER A 12 10.77 -10.72 1.38
C SER A 12 10.59 -10.89 -0.13
N LEU A 13 10.29 -9.80 -0.84
CA LEU A 13 9.98 -9.85 -2.26
C LEU A 13 11.28 -9.95 -3.08
N GLU A 14 11.39 -10.97 -3.92
CA GLU A 14 12.56 -11.23 -4.74
C GLU A 14 12.15 -11.61 -6.18
N ALA A 15 13.01 -11.33 -7.15
CA ALA A 15 12.82 -11.81 -8.52
C ALA A 15 13.45 -13.20 -8.65
N ALA A 16 12.63 -14.22 -8.91
CA ALA A 16 13.15 -15.57 -9.16
C ALA A 16 13.79 -15.67 -10.55
N ASP A 17 13.21 -14.97 -11.53
CA ASP A 17 13.68 -14.85 -12.90
C ASP A 17 13.06 -13.59 -13.56
N GLY A 18 13.26 -13.42 -14.88
CA GLY A 18 12.77 -12.24 -15.62
C GLY A 18 11.24 -12.13 -15.79
N ARG A 19 10.47 -13.16 -15.39
CA ARG A 19 9.00 -13.21 -15.49
C ARG A 19 8.32 -13.67 -14.19
N THR A 20 9.09 -13.98 -13.15
CA THR A 20 8.56 -14.53 -11.90
C THR A 20 9.07 -13.74 -10.71
N VAL A 21 8.13 -13.29 -9.88
CA VAL A 21 8.40 -12.65 -8.60
C VAL A 21 7.90 -13.56 -7.49
N ILE A 22 8.71 -13.73 -6.45
CA ILE A 22 8.41 -14.60 -5.32
C ILE A 22 8.45 -13.80 -4.03
N PHE A 23 7.69 -14.25 -3.03
CA PHE A 23 7.70 -13.64 -1.70
C PHE A 23 7.43 -14.66 -0.59
N GLY A 24 7.94 -14.38 0.61
CA GLY A 24 7.72 -15.22 1.78
C GLY A 24 6.33 -15.00 2.39
N GLU A 25 5.58 -16.08 2.61
CA GLU A 25 4.32 -16.03 3.36
C GLU A 25 4.59 -15.84 4.86
N LEU A 26 4.44 -14.60 5.34
CA LEU A 26 4.63 -14.22 6.73
C LEU A 26 3.43 -13.43 7.28
N MET A 27 2.58 -14.09 8.05
CA MET A 27 1.45 -13.46 8.76
C MET A 27 0.46 -12.69 7.85
N ILE A 28 0.37 -13.08 6.58
CA ILE A 28 -0.46 -12.45 5.54
C ILE A 28 -1.77 -13.21 5.27
N TRP A 29 -2.38 -13.80 6.29
CA TRP A 29 -3.55 -14.70 6.19
C TRP A 29 -4.71 -14.17 5.32
N LYS A 30 -5.02 -12.88 5.43
CA LYS A 30 -6.07 -12.23 4.61
C LYS A 30 -5.64 -12.09 3.16
N THR A 31 -4.38 -11.71 2.92
CA THR A 31 -3.83 -11.61 1.57
C THR A 31 -3.81 -12.99 0.91
N ARG A 32 -3.43 -14.04 1.64
CA ARG A 32 -3.50 -15.43 1.17
C ARG A 32 -4.91 -15.79 0.69
N ARG A 33 -5.93 -15.62 1.53
CA ARG A 33 -7.33 -15.89 1.16
C ARG A 33 -7.77 -15.08 -0.06
N ASN A 34 -7.34 -13.82 -0.16
CA ASN A 34 -7.67 -12.97 -1.31
C ASN A 34 -7.01 -13.46 -2.60
N LEU A 35 -5.75 -13.89 -2.54
CA LEU A 35 -4.99 -14.40 -3.69
C LEU A 35 -5.52 -15.76 -4.16
N GLU A 36 -5.93 -16.62 -3.24
CA GLU A 36 -6.60 -17.90 -3.54
C GLU A 36 -7.98 -17.68 -4.19
N ALA A 37 -8.70 -16.60 -3.83
CA ALA A 37 -10.01 -16.28 -4.40
C ALA A 37 -9.92 -15.46 -5.71
N ASN A 38 -8.90 -14.63 -5.87
CA ASN A 38 -8.66 -13.82 -7.05
C ASN A 38 -7.14 -13.68 -7.27
N PRO A 39 -6.58 -14.27 -8.35
CA PRO A 39 -5.15 -14.30 -8.55
C PRO A 39 -4.57 -12.94 -8.98
N ARG A 40 -5.39 -11.96 -9.37
CA ARG A 40 -4.90 -10.68 -9.88
C ARG A 40 -4.20 -9.89 -8.78
N VAL A 41 -2.93 -9.53 -9.01
CA VAL A 41 -2.09 -8.84 -8.03
C VAL A 41 -1.31 -7.70 -8.68
N CYS A 42 -0.99 -6.70 -7.86
CA CYS A 42 -0.06 -5.64 -8.20
C CYS A 42 1.02 -5.57 -7.12
N VAL A 43 2.26 -5.46 -7.58
CA VAL A 43 3.45 -5.36 -6.76
C VAL A 43 4.08 -4.01 -7.02
N THR A 44 4.26 -3.23 -5.96
CA THR A 44 4.93 -1.91 -6.04
C THR A 44 6.25 -2.00 -5.30
N VAL A 45 7.34 -1.90 -6.06
CA VAL A 45 8.70 -1.93 -5.53
C VAL A 45 9.20 -0.50 -5.41
N ILE A 46 9.78 -0.17 -4.26
CA ILE A 46 10.42 1.13 -4.02
C ILE A 46 11.82 0.86 -3.48
N SER A 47 12.84 1.29 -4.22
CA SER A 47 14.24 1.17 -3.82
C SER A 47 14.62 2.24 -2.78
N PRO A 48 15.72 2.04 -2.03
CA PRO A 48 16.27 3.06 -1.15
C PRO A 48 16.64 4.37 -1.89
N ALA A 49 16.96 4.28 -3.18
CA ALA A 49 17.22 5.42 -4.05
C ALA A 49 15.94 6.16 -4.51
N LEU A 50 14.77 5.80 -3.96
CA LEU A 50 13.46 6.38 -4.28
C LEU A 50 13.04 6.18 -5.75
N GLN A 51 13.55 5.14 -6.38
CA GLN A 51 13.10 4.67 -7.69
C GLN A 51 12.15 3.51 -7.48
N GLY A 52 11.18 3.32 -8.36
CA GLY A 52 10.25 2.22 -8.20
C GLY A 52 9.48 1.86 -9.45
N TRP A 53 8.82 0.71 -9.34
CA TRP A 53 8.07 0.09 -10.42
C TRP A 53 6.73 -0.41 -9.89
N ILE A 54 5.71 -0.31 -10.75
CA ILE A 54 4.39 -0.89 -10.52
C ILE A 54 4.27 -2.06 -11.49
N ILE A 55 4.19 -3.26 -10.94
CA ILE A 55 4.18 -4.51 -11.69
C ILE A 55 2.81 -5.15 -11.52
N LYS A 56 2.14 -5.46 -12.63
CA LYS A 56 0.92 -6.28 -12.61
C LYS A 56 1.28 -7.73 -12.89
N GLY A 57 0.61 -8.63 -12.19
CA GLY A 57 0.83 -10.05 -12.35
C GLY A 57 -0.34 -10.89 -11.90
N ASP A 58 -0.20 -12.18 -12.11
CA ASP A 58 -1.14 -13.20 -11.68
C ASP A 58 -0.45 -14.11 -10.66
N PHE A 59 -1.05 -14.21 -9.49
CA PHE A 59 -0.65 -15.14 -8.46
C PHE A 59 -0.92 -16.57 -8.93
N LEU A 60 0.10 -17.42 -8.81
CA LEU A 60 0.03 -18.81 -9.25
C LEU A 60 -0.31 -19.71 -8.07
N GLU A 61 0.52 -19.71 -7.04
CA GLU A 61 0.39 -20.64 -5.92
C GLU A 61 1.21 -20.23 -4.69
N PHE A 62 0.92 -20.88 -3.57
CA PHE A 62 1.78 -20.93 -2.41
C PHE A 62 2.51 -22.26 -2.39
N GLN A 63 3.83 -22.22 -2.60
CA GLN A 63 4.71 -23.37 -2.60
C GLN A 63 5.26 -23.62 -1.18
N PRO A 64 4.85 -24.69 -0.46
CA PRO A 64 5.33 -24.98 0.89
C PRO A 64 6.76 -25.51 0.93
N GLY A 65 7.33 -25.91 -0.21
CA GLY A 65 8.69 -26.40 -0.36
C GLY A 65 9.08 -26.55 -1.85
N GLY A 66 10.38 -26.57 -2.15
CA GLY A 66 10.92 -26.65 -3.51
C GLY A 66 11.59 -25.36 -3.97
N PRO A 67 11.89 -25.20 -5.27
CA PRO A 67 12.89 -24.23 -5.74
C PRO A 67 12.66 -22.78 -5.32
N HIS A 68 11.41 -22.28 -5.36
CA HIS A 68 11.13 -20.90 -4.94
C HIS A 68 11.13 -20.73 -3.42
N PHE A 69 10.71 -21.76 -2.68
CA PHE A 69 10.81 -21.78 -1.21
C PHE A 69 12.27 -21.77 -0.78
N ASP A 70 13.08 -22.65 -1.38
CA ASP A 70 14.51 -22.77 -1.08
C ASP A 70 15.27 -21.49 -1.45
N HIS A 71 14.90 -20.83 -2.55
CA HIS A 71 15.44 -19.53 -2.95
C HIS A 71 15.25 -18.49 -1.83
N ILE A 72 14.01 -18.29 -1.36
CA ILE A 72 13.74 -17.28 -0.32
C ILE A 72 14.41 -17.66 1.00
N MET A 73 14.40 -18.94 1.37
CA MET A 73 15.06 -19.40 2.59
C MET A 73 16.57 -19.23 2.55
N ALA A 74 17.19 -19.28 1.36
CA ALA A 74 18.61 -19.06 1.17
C ALA A 74 19.02 -17.58 1.18
N SER A 75 18.06 -16.66 1.10
CA SER A 75 18.34 -15.22 1.02
C SER A 75 18.79 -14.64 2.37
N ASP A 76 19.58 -13.57 2.32
CA ASP A 76 20.18 -12.94 3.51
C ASP A 76 19.15 -12.53 4.56
N THR A 77 17.93 -12.21 4.11
CA THR A 77 16.80 -11.85 4.96
C THR A 77 16.37 -12.98 5.89
N PHE A 78 16.54 -14.25 5.50
CA PHE A 78 16.06 -15.41 6.26
C PHE A 78 17.18 -16.33 6.74
N ARG A 79 18.29 -16.37 6.02
CA ARG A 79 19.44 -17.23 6.31
C ARG A 79 20.02 -17.04 7.71
N TYR A 80 19.94 -15.83 8.26
CA TYR A 80 20.46 -15.48 9.59
C TYR A 80 19.38 -15.28 10.66
N ASN A 81 18.10 -15.44 10.31
CA ASN A 81 16.99 -15.25 11.25
C ASN A 81 16.47 -16.60 11.75
N ALA A 82 17.07 -17.11 12.83
CA ALA A 82 16.77 -18.43 13.45
C ALA A 82 15.32 -18.64 13.93
N TYR A 83 14.47 -17.61 13.86
CA TYR A 83 13.06 -17.66 14.30
C TYR A 83 12.06 -17.25 13.21
N ALA A 84 12.51 -16.94 12.00
CA ALA A 84 11.66 -16.45 10.91
C ALA A 84 11.70 -17.42 9.72
N GLY A 85 11.10 -18.60 9.87
CA GLY A 85 10.78 -19.42 8.69
C GLY A 85 9.57 -18.84 7.96
N ILE A 86 9.58 -18.84 6.64
CA ILE A 86 8.37 -18.60 5.85
C ILE A 86 7.50 -19.85 5.89
N ARG A 87 6.17 -19.70 5.86
CA ARG A 87 5.27 -20.86 5.76
C ARG A 87 5.29 -21.49 4.36
N SER A 88 5.40 -20.65 3.34
CA SER A 88 5.41 -21.01 1.93
C SER A 88 5.99 -19.84 1.14
N ALA A 89 6.49 -20.11 -0.07
CA ALA A 89 6.79 -19.06 -1.05
C ALA A 89 5.54 -18.80 -1.90
N GLY A 90 5.06 -17.55 -1.92
CA GLY A 90 4.06 -17.12 -2.88
C GLY A 90 4.71 -16.82 -4.23
N VAL A 91 4.15 -17.34 -5.31
CA VAL A 91 4.68 -17.20 -6.67
C VAL A 91 3.76 -16.31 -7.51
N ILE A 92 4.33 -15.28 -8.13
CA ILE A 92 3.62 -14.33 -8.98
C ILE A 92 4.25 -14.37 -10.37
N ARG A 93 3.42 -14.63 -11.39
CA ARG A 93 3.81 -14.45 -12.79
C ARG A 93 3.64 -12.98 -13.16
N VAL A 94 4.72 -12.35 -13.59
CA VAL A 94 4.73 -10.98 -14.11
C VAL A 94 4.03 -10.95 -15.45
N ARG A 95 3.02 -10.08 -15.56
CA ARG A 95 2.31 -9.81 -16.82
C ARG A 95 2.91 -8.60 -17.52
N GLU A 96 3.08 -7.51 -16.78
CA GLU A 96 3.64 -6.27 -17.30
C GLU A 96 4.22 -5.39 -16.20
N VAL A 97 5.14 -4.50 -16.59
CA VAL A 97 5.56 -3.36 -15.79
C VAL A 97 4.65 -2.19 -16.21
N ALA A 98 3.62 -1.92 -15.42
CA ALA A 98 2.59 -0.93 -15.74
C ALA A 98 3.10 0.50 -15.63
N ASP A 99 4.02 0.78 -14.71
CA ASP A 99 4.61 2.11 -14.55
C ASP A 99 5.99 2.05 -13.88
N SER A 100 6.79 3.09 -14.07
CA SER A 100 8.03 3.33 -13.35
C SER A 100 8.12 4.78 -12.91
N PHE A 101 8.65 5.01 -11.71
CA PHE A 101 8.69 6.35 -11.12
C PHE A 101 9.99 6.62 -10.39
N VAL A 102 10.34 7.90 -10.32
CA VAL A 102 11.45 8.40 -9.51
C VAL A 102 10.89 9.48 -8.58
N LEU A 103 11.06 9.29 -7.27
CA LEU A 103 10.58 10.24 -6.27
C LEU A 103 11.72 11.15 -5.83
N SER A 104 11.51 12.45 -5.98
CA SER A 104 12.40 13.47 -5.42
C SER A 104 12.13 13.63 -3.92
N GLN A 105 13.17 13.60 -3.09
CA GLN A 105 13.03 13.91 -1.65
C GLN A 105 12.41 15.30 -1.42
N ALA A 106 12.88 16.31 -2.16
CA ALA A 106 12.32 17.67 -2.10
C ALA A 106 10.86 17.70 -2.58
N GLY A 107 10.53 16.94 -3.62
CA GLY A 107 9.17 16.76 -4.12
C GLY A 107 8.23 16.17 -3.07
N LEU A 108 8.66 15.08 -2.40
CA LEU A 108 7.92 14.42 -1.33
C LEU A 108 7.67 15.35 -0.13
N LEU A 109 8.68 16.12 0.26
CA LEU A 109 8.57 17.14 1.30
C LEU A 109 7.54 18.22 0.93
N ALA A 110 7.62 18.75 -0.28
CA ALA A 110 6.69 19.76 -0.77
C ALA A 110 5.25 19.21 -0.86
N ASP A 111 5.09 17.98 -1.34
CA ASP A 111 3.81 17.26 -1.40
C ASP A 111 3.23 17.04 0.02
N MET A 112 4.07 16.67 0.99
CA MET A 112 3.67 16.51 2.39
C MET A 112 3.19 17.84 3.00
N LEU A 113 3.94 18.93 2.83
CA LEU A 113 3.58 20.25 3.35
C LEU A 113 2.25 20.73 2.74
N ARG A 114 2.07 20.53 1.44
CA ARG A 114 0.81 20.83 0.75
C ARG A 114 -0.35 20.01 1.28
N SER A 115 -0.14 18.71 1.49
CA SER A 115 -1.17 17.82 2.04
C SER A 115 -1.57 18.25 3.45
N ARG A 116 -0.61 18.67 4.29
CA ARG A 116 -0.89 19.23 5.63
C ARG A 116 -1.66 20.54 5.58
N TRP A 117 -1.33 21.44 4.65
CA TRP A 117 -2.08 22.68 4.47
C TRP A 117 -3.51 22.40 3.99
N ALA A 118 -3.66 21.53 2.99
CA ALA A 118 -4.96 21.08 2.49
C ALA A 118 -5.78 20.41 3.61
N ALA A 119 -5.15 19.54 4.40
CA ALA A 119 -5.78 18.87 5.52
C ALA A 119 -6.33 19.86 6.54
N ARG A 120 -5.63 20.96 6.85
CA ARG A 120 -6.12 22.03 7.74
C ARG A 120 -7.37 22.72 7.21
N ARG A 121 -7.41 23.02 5.91
CA ARG A 121 -8.56 23.64 5.24
C ARG A 121 -9.76 22.69 5.17
N LEU A 122 -9.50 21.41 4.92
CA LEU A 122 -10.51 20.38 4.72
C LEU A 122 -10.98 19.70 6.01
N ARG A 123 -10.46 20.09 7.19
CA ARG A 123 -10.91 19.54 8.50
C ARG A 123 -12.42 19.67 8.74
N ARG A 124 -13.08 20.63 8.10
CA ARG A 124 -14.53 20.85 8.23
C ARG A 124 -15.37 19.79 7.49
N ARG A 125 -14.76 19.04 6.55
CA ARG A 125 -15.39 17.93 5.82
C ARG A 125 -15.08 16.57 6.45
N ASP A 126 -14.89 16.57 7.76
CA ASP A 126 -14.60 15.36 8.51
C ASP A 126 -15.78 14.40 8.38
N CYS A 127 -15.55 13.29 7.71
CA CYS A 127 -16.56 12.27 7.45
C CYS A 127 -15.87 10.91 7.54
N GLY A 128 -16.59 9.90 8.01
CA GLY A 128 -16.04 8.55 8.18
C GLY A 128 -15.64 8.22 9.62
N VAL A 129 -15.07 7.02 9.76
CA VAL A 129 -14.69 6.44 11.06
C VAL A 129 -13.42 7.10 11.58
N ALA A 130 -13.42 7.45 12.87
CA ALA A 130 -12.29 8.11 13.51
C ALA A 130 -11.02 7.24 13.50
N LEU A 131 -9.92 7.79 12.99
CA LEU A 131 -8.59 7.20 13.08
C LEU A 131 -8.15 7.11 14.54
N PRO A 132 -7.80 5.90 15.03
CA PRO A 132 -7.16 5.76 16.33
C PRO A 132 -5.87 6.58 16.39
N ALA A 133 -5.58 7.16 17.57
CA ALA A 133 -4.44 8.05 17.75
C ALA A 133 -3.09 7.48 17.27
N PRO A 134 -2.73 6.20 17.53
CA PRO A 134 -1.48 5.62 17.04
C PRO A 134 -1.41 5.57 15.51
N VAL A 135 -2.51 5.19 14.85
CA VAL A 135 -2.59 5.11 13.39
C VAL A 135 -2.44 6.51 12.79
N ARG A 136 -3.16 7.48 13.35
CA ARG A 136 -3.11 8.88 12.94
C ARG A 136 -1.70 9.47 13.00
N GLU A 137 -0.97 9.15 14.06
CA GLU A 137 0.41 9.57 14.27
C GLU A 137 1.33 9.01 13.17
N LYS A 138 1.25 7.72 12.86
CA LYS A 138 2.07 7.09 11.81
C LYS A 138 1.75 7.64 10.41
N PHE A 139 0.48 7.89 10.09
CA PHE A 139 0.10 8.56 8.84
C PHE A 139 0.61 10.01 8.76
N GLY A 140 0.81 10.68 9.91
CA GLY A 140 1.38 12.03 9.96
C GLY A 140 2.89 12.09 9.77
N ARG A 141 3.61 10.97 9.91
CA ARG A 141 5.07 10.89 9.75
C ARG A 141 5.47 11.01 8.28
N LEU A 142 6.61 11.67 8.06
CA LEU A 142 7.27 11.75 6.76
C LEU A 142 8.04 10.47 6.44
N ARG A 143 8.76 9.93 7.44
CA ARG A 143 9.54 8.69 7.34
C ARG A 143 8.62 7.47 7.49
N ALA A 144 7.71 7.30 6.53
CA ALA A 144 6.82 6.16 6.43
C ALA A 144 6.49 5.91 4.96
N ALA A 145 6.67 4.67 4.50
CA ALA A 145 6.20 4.26 3.19
C ALA A 145 4.67 4.19 3.21
N LYS A 146 4.05 4.84 2.23
CA LYS A 146 2.59 4.86 2.10
C LYS A 146 2.20 4.51 0.67
N LEU A 147 1.24 3.61 0.54
CA LEU A 147 0.71 3.16 -0.75
C LEU A 147 -0.80 3.34 -0.75
N LEU A 148 -1.33 3.88 -1.84
CA LEU A 148 -2.75 3.95 -2.15
C LEU A 148 -3.07 2.85 -3.17
N ALA A 149 -3.98 1.95 -2.82
CA ALA A 149 -4.44 0.88 -3.66
C ALA A 149 -5.91 1.05 -4.06
N TYR A 150 -6.21 0.76 -5.32
CA TYR A 150 -7.54 0.79 -5.92
C TYR A 150 -7.62 -0.29 -7.01
N LEU A 151 -8.82 -0.55 -7.53
CA LEU A 151 -8.99 -1.41 -8.71
C LEU A 151 -9.04 -0.54 -9.96
N ASP A 152 -8.29 -0.91 -10.98
CA ASP A 152 -8.41 -0.31 -12.31
C ASP A 152 -9.69 -0.78 -13.04
N PRO A 153 -10.02 -0.17 -14.19
CA PRO A 153 -11.21 -0.56 -14.95
C PRO A 153 -11.21 -2.02 -15.42
N ASP A 154 -10.04 -2.64 -15.61
CA ASP A 154 -9.89 -4.05 -16.00
C ASP A 154 -10.02 -5.02 -14.80
N GLY A 155 -10.20 -4.46 -13.60
CA GLY A 155 -10.35 -5.20 -12.35
C GLY A 155 -9.04 -5.74 -11.78
N TYR A 156 -7.89 -5.25 -12.25
CA TYR A 156 -6.60 -5.48 -11.59
C TYR A 156 -6.42 -4.46 -10.45
N PRO A 157 -5.85 -4.87 -9.31
CA PRO A 157 -5.43 -3.91 -8.32
C PRO A 157 -4.28 -3.06 -8.88
N VAL A 158 -4.20 -1.81 -8.47
CA VAL A 158 -3.09 -0.89 -8.72
C VAL A 158 -2.70 -0.26 -7.40
N ALA A 159 -1.42 -0.27 -7.06
CA ALA A 159 -0.89 0.34 -5.84
C ALA A 159 0.16 1.42 -6.18
N VAL A 160 -0.13 2.67 -5.83
CA VAL A 160 0.72 3.83 -6.16
C VAL A 160 1.36 4.45 -4.92
N PRO A 161 2.58 4.99 -5.02
CA PRO A 161 3.23 5.73 -3.94
C PRO A 161 2.42 6.96 -3.51
N ALA A 162 2.07 7.00 -2.23
CA ALA A 162 1.24 8.03 -1.60
C ALA A 162 1.87 8.59 -0.32
N PHE A 163 3.19 8.82 -0.31
CA PHE A 163 3.96 9.29 0.86
C PHE A 163 3.40 10.54 1.56
N SER A 164 2.81 11.45 0.78
CA SER A 164 2.22 12.71 1.24
C SER A 164 0.85 12.57 1.92
N LEU A 165 0.30 11.37 1.96
CA LEU A 165 -1.01 11.11 2.53
C LEU A 165 -0.99 11.38 4.04
N VAL A 166 -1.91 12.25 4.50
CA VAL A 166 -2.00 12.71 5.89
C VAL A 166 -3.45 12.76 6.37
N PRO A 167 -3.70 12.66 7.69
CA PRO A 167 -5.04 12.81 8.25
C PRO A 167 -5.59 14.24 8.13
N ALA A 168 -6.83 14.35 7.66
CA ALA A 168 -7.63 15.58 7.60
C ALA A 168 -8.89 15.38 8.47
N GLY A 169 -8.95 16.00 9.66
CA GLY A 169 -10.03 15.67 10.61
C GLY A 169 -9.90 14.26 11.21
N ARG A 170 -10.92 13.77 11.90
CA ARG A 170 -10.93 12.48 12.59
C ARG A 170 -11.02 11.29 11.63
N GLY A 171 -11.82 11.38 10.56
CA GLY A 171 -12.20 10.26 9.71
C GLY A 171 -11.84 10.39 8.23
N SER A 172 -11.02 11.37 7.83
CA SER A 172 -10.60 11.49 6.42
C SER A 172 -9.08 11.61 6.25
N LEU A 173 -8.61 11.24 5.06
CA LEU A 173 -7.23 11.35 4.62
C LEU A 173 -7.17 12.25 3.39
N VAL A 174 -6.10 13.05 3.29
CA VAL A 174 -5.83 13.89 2.13
C VAL A 174 -4.46 13.56 1.57
N LEU A 175 -4.36 13.50 0.25
CA LEU A 175 -3.08 13.39 -0.44
C LEU A 175 -2.93 14.46 -1.53
N ALA A 176 -1.76 15.06 -1.59
CA ALA A 176 -1.33 15.92 -2.69
C ALA A 176 -0.07 15.29 -3.28
N GLY A 177 0.08 15.22 -4.60
CA GLY A 177 1.25 14.55 -5.14
C GLY A 177 1.41 14.68 -6.63
N ARG A 178 2.65 14.84 -7.08
CA ARG A 178 2.97 14.62 -8.51
C ARG A 178 2.93 13.13 -8.85
N SER A 179 3.48 12.28 -7.97
CA SER A 179 3.49 10.81 -8.15
C SER A 179 2.09 10.21 -8.10
N ALA A 180 1.23 10.72 -7.21
CA ALA A 180 -0.16 10.27 -7.12
C ALA A 180 -1.09 11.00 -8.11
N GLY A 181 -0.61 12.02 -8.81
CA GLY A 181 -1.42 12.87 -9.71
C GLY A 181 -2.14 12.08 -10.81
N PRO A 182 -1.44 11.24 -11.59
CA PRO A 182 -2.07 10.41 -12.62
C PRO A 182 -3.13 9.45 -12.04
N ALA A 183 -2.83 8.82 -10.90
CA ALA A 183 -3.78 7.94 -10.21
C ALA A 183 -5.03 8.70 -9.74
N LEU A 184 -4.84 9.89 -9.15
CA LEU A 184 -5.95 10.75 -8.72
C LEU A 184 -6.81 11.22 -9.89
N ALA A 185 -6.22 11.44 -11.07
CA ALA A 185 -6.96 11.85 -12.26
C ALA A 185 -7.82 10.71 -12.83
N GLY A 186 -7.38 9.46 -12.69
CA GLY A 186 -8.13 8.27 -13.12
C GLY A 186 -9.22 7.83 -12.14
N LEU A 187 -9.14 8.24 -10.87
CA LEU A 187 -10.09 7.83 -9.83
C LEU A 187 -11.38 8.65 -9.88
N ARG A 188 -12.52 7.95 -9.90
CA ARG A 188 -13.84 8.55 -9.77
C ARG A 188 -14.29 8.58 -8.31
N PRO A 189 -15.05 9.60 -7.86
CA PRO A 189 -15.70 9.57 -6.56
C PRO A 189 -16.52 8.28 -6.37
N GLY A 190 -16.50 7.73 -5.16
CA GLY A 190 -17.19 6.47 -4.83
C GLY A 190 -16.34 5.21 -4.97
N VAL A 191 -15.17 5.29 -5.61
CA VAL A 191 -14.26 4.13 -5.73
C VAL A 191 -13.73 3.72 -4.36
N LYS A 192 -13.80 2.42 -4.07
CA LYS A 192 -13.22 1.85 -2.85
C LYS A 192 -11.71 1.79 -2.95
N VAL A 193 -11.04 2.28 -1.92
CA VAL A 193 -9.58 2.36 -1.83
C VAL A 193 -9.09 1.71 -0.55
N ALA A 194 -7.84 1.26 -0.59
CA ALA A 194 -7.11 0.79 0.58
C ALA A 194 -5.79 1.54 0.66
N VAL A 195 -5.38 1.92 1.86
CA VAL A 195 -4.13 2.64 2.11
C VAL A 195 -3.32 1.84 3.10
N SER A 196 -2.06 1.56 2.78
CA SER A 196 -1.11 0.97 3.73
C SER A 196 -0.11 2.03 4.16
N VAL A 197 0.22 2.04 5.44
CA VAL A 197 1.39 2.74 5.98
C VAL A 197 2.33 1.71 6.60
N LEU A 198 3.59 1.72 6.16
CA LEU A 198 4.68 0.96 6.76
C LEU A 198 5.71 1.95 7.31
N THR A 199 6.01 1.85 8.59
CA THR A 199 7.10 2.62 9.20
C THR A 199 8.41 1.84 9.23
N PHE A 200 9.52 2.52 9.53
CA PHE A 200 10.83 1.89 9.73
C PHE A 200 10.91 1.10 11.04
N GLU A 201 10.09 1.46 12.04
CA GLU A 201 9.64 0.52 13.06
C GLU A 201 8.67 -0.44 12.35
N PRO A 202 8.79 -1.78 12.40
CA PRO A 202 8.03 -2.75 11.60
C PRO A 202 6.54 -2.85 12.03
N LEU A 203 5.90 -1.70 12.17
CA LEU A 203 4.50 -1.48 12.42
C LEU A 203 3.86 -1.07 11.10
N ALA A 204 2.78 -1.75 10.77
CA ALA A 204 2.01 -1.50 9.58
C ALA A 204 0.54 -1.34 9.94
N TYR A 205 -0.12 -0.36 9.33
CA TYR A 205 -1.55 -0.17 9.46
C TYR A 205 -2.18 -0.11 8.07
N GLN A 206 -3.38 -0.64 7.95
CA GLN A 206 -4.18 -0.55 6.74
C GLN A 206 -5.46 0.21 7.03
N VAL A 207 -5.80 1.14 6.14
CA VAL A 207 -7.07 1.87 6.15
C VAL A 207 -7.85 1.49 4.91
N LYS A 208 -9.13 1.22 5.05
CA LYS A 208 -10.07 1.05 3.92
C LYS A 208 -11.04 2.20 3.91
N GLY A 209 -11.44 2.60 2.72
CA GLY A 209 -12.25 3.79 2.57
C GLY A 209 -12.75 3.99 1.15
N GLU A 210 -13.19 5.21 0.92
CA GLU A 210 -13.80 5.64 -0.33
C GLU A 210 -13.18 6.93 -0.80
N PHE A 211 -12.82 6.99 -2.08
CA PHE A 211 -12.34 8.22 -2.70
C PHE A 211 -13.51 9.19 -2.90
N LEU A 212 -13.42 10.38 -2.33
CA LEU A 212 -14.48 11.40 -2.43
C LEU A 212 -14.30 12.36 -3.61
N GLY A 213 -13.18 12.27 -4.31
CA GLY A 213 -12.83 13.15 -5.43
C GLY A 213 -11.62 14.03 -5.14
N THR A 214 -11.38 14.95 -6.08
CA THR A 214 -10.27 15.89 -6.03
C THR A 214 -10.73 17.30 -5.73
N GLU A 215 -10.02 17.98 -4.86
CA GLU A 215 -10.21 19.40 -4.51
C GLU A 215 -9.04 20.24 -5.00
N ARG A 216 -9.22 21.56 -5.12
CA ARG A 216 -8.10 22.47 -5.45
C ARG A 216 -7.50 23.11 -4.20
N SER A 217 -6.20 22.93 -4.05
CA SER A 217 -5.41 23.46 -2.93
C SER A 217 -4.12 24.06 -3.48
N LEU A 218 -3.89 25.36 -3.23
CA LEU A 218 -2.75 26.11 -3.80
C LEU A 218 -2.63 25.90 -5.33
N GLY A 219 -3.76 25.98 -6.04
CA GLY A 219 -3.84 25.82 -7.50
C GLY A 219 -3.72 24.38 -8.02
N ARG A 220 -3.35 23.40 -7.19
CA ARG A 220 -3.11 22.00 -7.57
C ARG A 220 -4.18 21.05 -7.02
N PRO A 221 -4.43 19.90 -7.68
CA PRO A 221 -5.39 18.91 -7.20
C PRO A 221 -4.88 18.20 -5.94
N VAL A 222 -5.80 17.95 -5.01
CA VAL A 222 -5.60 17.11 -3.82
C VAL A 222 -6.72 16.10 -3.72
N GLY A 223 -6.38 14.84 -3.49
CA GLY A 223 -7.36 13.77 -3.31
C GLY A 223 -7.88 13.73 -1.88
N LEU A 224 -9.18 13.48 -1.71
CA LEU A 224 -9.83 13.28 -0.42
C LEU A 224 -10.35 11.83 -0.33
N ILE A 225 -10.07 11.18 0.81
CA ILE A 225 -10.49 9.81 1.09
C ILE A 225 -11.26 9.80 2.41
N ARG A 226 -12.50 9.28 2.39
CA ARG A 226 -13.26 8.97 3.59
C ARG A 226 -12.79 7.63 4.15
N ILE A 227 -12.64 7.54 5.47
CA ILE A 227 -12.25 6.31 6.14
C ILE A 227 -13.50 5.53 6.51
N ASP A 228 -13.57 4.28 6.07
CA ASP A 228 -14.65 3.37 6.42
C ASP A 228 -14.19 2.38 7.51
N GLU A 229 -12.94 1.91 7.44
CA GLU A 229 -12.40 0.90 8.37
C GLU A 229 -10.90 1.05 8.59
N VAL A 230 -10.41 0.68 9.78
CA VAL A 230 -8.98 0.72 10.14
C VAL A 230 -8.52 -0.63 10.70
N TYR A 231 -7.36 -1.10 10.27
CA TYR A 231 -6.79 -2.40 10.63
C TYR A 231 -5.33 -2.29 11.07
N SER A 232 -4.95 -3.12 12.03
CA SER A 232 -3.55 -3.45 12.27
C SER A 232 -3.06 -4.42 11.20
N ALA A 233 -1.88 -4.17 10.63
CA ALA A 233 -1.24 -5.04 9.64
C ALA A 233 0.10 -5.60 10.13
N SER A 234 0.43 -5.42 11.41
CA SER A 234 1.63 -5.95 12.06
C SER A 234 1.29 -6.80 13.29
N PRO A 235 2.24 -7.63 13.76
CA PRO A 235 2.14 -8.30 15.06
C PRO A 235 1.91 -7.31 16.20
N PRO A 236 1.24 -7.72 17.31
CA PRO A 236 0.74 -9.07 17.61
C PRO A 236 -0.64 -9.40 17.01
N LEU A 237 -1.32 -8.44 16.38
CA LEU A 237 -2.73 -8.57 15.97
C LEU A 237 -2.91 -8.28 14.47
N PRO A 238 -2.31 -9.07 13.56
CA PRO A 238 -2.45 -8.84 12.13
C PRO A 238 -3.91 -9.06 11.68
N GLY A 239 -4.47 -8.08 10.98
CA GLY A 239 -5.84 -8.12 10.48
C GLY A 239 -6.92 -7.73 11.49
N LYS A 240 -6.55 -7.37 12.74
CA LYS A 240 -7.53 -6.88 13.73
C LYS A 240 -8.08 -5.52 13.30
N ARG A 241 -9.41 -5.42 13.27
CA ARG A 241 -10.11 -4.15 13.08
C ARG A 241 -9.98 -3.29 14.34
N LEU A 242 -9.55 -2.06 14.15
CA LEU A 242 -9.34 -1.06 15.21
C LEU A 242 -10.49 -0.04 15.26
N ALA A 243 -11.12 0.22 14.11
CA ALA A 243 -12.28 1.08 13.93
C ALA A 243 -13.04 0.68 12.66
#